data_AF-A0A4Y9SGH3-F1
#
_entry.id   AF-A0A4Y9SGH3-F1
#
_cell.length_a   1.000
_cell.length_b   1.000
_cell.length_c   1.000
_cell.angle_alpha   90.00
_cell.angle_beta   90.00
_cell.angle_gamma   90.00
#
_symmetry.space_group_name_H-M   'P 1'
#
loop_
_entity.id
_entity.type
_entity.pdbx_description
1 polymer ?
#
loop_
_entity_poly.entity_id
_entity_poly.type
_entity_poly.pdbx_seq_one_letter_code
_entity_poly.pdbx_strand_id
1 'polypeptide(L)'
;MDLFTSSAGLQPVPLPDGELWYMPQLPLPWPNAEVYQRLIAETAWKAESIVLFGQSHLQPRLTAWHGDRRYTYSGLTLDPEPWTPLLSTIGDAVQRETGRDFNSVLLNYYRNERDSMGMHSDDEAELGPEPAIASLTFGTERVFILRHKRTGELKKLPLGDGSLLLMAGTTQQFWLHGLNKSSRPLGGRLNLTFRYIV
;
A
#
# COMPACT_ATOMS: atom_id res chain seq x y z
N MET A 1 -3.18 -37.67 -3.20
CA MET A 1 -2.00 -36.79 -3.21
C MET A 1 -2.53 -35.39 -3.37
N ASP A 2 -2.45 -34.61 -2.31
CA ASP A 2 -2.97 -33.25 -2.25
C ASP A 2 -2.04 -32.31 -3.04
N LEU A 3 -2.57 -31.72 -4.12
CA LEU A 3 -1.81 -30.97 -5.13
C LEU A 3 -1.77 -29.46 -4.84
N PHE A 4 -2.15 -29.04 -3.63
CA PHE A 4 -2.13 -27.64 -3.22
C PHE A 4 -1.35 -27.42 -1.92
N THR A 5 -0.10 -27.85 -1.90
CA THR A 5 0.89 -27.12 -1.08
C THR A 5 1.20 -25.81 -1.81
N SER A 6 0.27 -24.86 -1.71
CA SER A 6 0.51 -23.46 -2.05
C SER A 6 1.77 -23.03 -1.31
N SER A 7 2.80 -22.60 -2.03
CA SER A 7 3.99 -22.04 -1.42
C SER A 7 3.57 -20.82 -0.60
N ALA A 8 3.55 -20.95 0.73
CA ALA A 8 3.04 -19.94 1.66
C ALA A 8 3.89 -18.65 1.75
N GLY A 9 4.88 -18.49 0.86
CA GLY A 9 5.86 -17.41 0.89
C GLY A 9 5.68 -16.40 -0.24
N LEU A 10 6.36 -15.26 -0.08
CA LEU A 10 6.41 -14.16 -1.03
C LEU A 10 7.03 -14.60 -2.38
N GLN A 11 6.28 -14.53 -3.48
CA GLN A 11 6.71 -15.03 -4.80
C GLN A 11 7.08 -13.89 -5.75
N PRO A 12 8.19 -14.00 -6.51
CA PRO A 12 8.57 -12.98 -7.47
C PRO A 12 7.54 -12.89 -8.62
N VAL A 13 7.25 -11.67 -9.03
CA VAL A 13 6.41 -11.35 -10.17
C VAL A 13 7.28 -10.65 -11.21
N PRO A 14 7.41 -11.18 -12.44
CA PRO A 14 8.23 -10.55 -13.47
C PRO A 14 7.80 -9.10 -13.74
N LEU A 15 8.77 -8.19 -13.61
CA LEU A 15 8.62 -6.77 -13.86
C LEU A 15 9.97 -6.27 -14.46
N PRO A 16 10.03 -5.81 -15.72
CA PRO A 16 11.26 -5.24 -16.25
C PRO A 16 11.59 -3.92 -15.54
N ASP A 17 12.88 -3.62 -15.36
CA ASP A 17 13.37 -2.40 -14.70
C ASP A 17 12.74 -2.17 -13.31
N GLY A 18 12.50 -3.25 -12.58
CA GLY A 18 11.98 -3.21 -11.22
C GLY A 18 11.97 -4.59 -10.58
N GLU A 19 11.58 -4.61 -9.31
CA GLU A 19 11.49 -5.82 -8.52
C GLU A 19 10.14 -5.85 -7.82
N LEU A 20 9.39 -6.93 -8.05
CA LEU A 20 8.04 -7.08 -7.59
C LEU A 20 7.83 -8.47 -7.02
N TRP A 21 7.21 -8.56 -5.86
CA TRP A 21 6.79 -9.84 -5.29
C TRP A 21 5.38 -9.78 -4.75
N TYR A 22 4.70 -10.91 -4.75
CA TYR A 22 3.32 -11.05 -4.33
C TYR A 22 3.13 -12.27 -3.43
N MET A 23 2.35 -12.08 -2.38
CA MET A 23 1.88 -13.12 -1.49
C MET A 23 0.35 -12.99 -1.38
N PRO A 24 -0.42 -14.04 -1.71
CA PRO A 24 -1.89 -13.97 -1.68
C PRO A 24 -2.47 -13.70 -0.29
N GLN A 25 -1.81 -14.16 0.77
CA GLN A 25 -2.27 -14.05 2.14
C GLN A 25 -1.10 -13.92 3.10
N LEU A 26 -0.99 -12.77 3.78
CA LEU A 26 -0.09 -12.57 4.90
C LEU A 26 -0.61 -13.37 6.13
N PRO A 27 0.20 -14.25 6.75
CA PRO A 27 -0.20 -14.92 7.98
C PRO A 27 -0.26 -13.92 9.15
N LEU A 28 -1.44 -13.79 9.74
CA LEU A 28 -1.70 -12.96 10.93
C LEU A 28 -2.40 -13.81 12.00
N PRO A 29 -2.28 -13.44 13.29
CA PRO A 29 -2.92 -14.19 14.37
C PRO A 29 -4.45 -13.99 14.43
N TRP A 30 -5.01 -13.12 13.57
CA TRP A 30 -6.44 -12.84 13.48
C TRP A 30 -6.95 -13.05 12.05
N PRO A 31 -8.24 -13.40 11.87
CA PRO A 31 -8.87 -13.38 10.57
C PRO A 31 -8.84 -11.99 9.93
N ASN A 32 -8.68 -11.91 8.60
CA ASN A 32 -8.65 -10.63 7.87
C ASN A 32 -9.87 -9.74 8.17
N ALA A 33 -11.06 -10.33 8.31
CA ALA A 33 -12.28 -9.59 8.63
C ALA A 33 -12.20 -8.88 9.99
N GLU A 34 -11.61 -9.53 11.00
CA GLU A 34 -11.39 -8.92 12.32
C GLU A 34 -10.37 -7.77 12.22
N VAL A 35 -9.25 -8.01 11.54
CA VAL A 35 -8.22 -6.99 11.30
C VAL A 35 -8.81 -5.78 10.58
N TYR A 36 -9.60 -5.99 9.53
CA TYR A 36 -10.27 -4.95 8.77
C TYR A 36 -11.20 -4.11 9.66
N GLN A 37 -12.06 -4.74 10.47
CA GLN A 37 -12.97 -4.02 11.36
C GLN A 37 -12.21 -3.22 12.42
N ARG A 38 -11.18 -3.81 13.02
CA ARG A 38 -10.35 -3.13 14.02
C ARG A 38 -9.61 -1.94 13.43
N LEU A 39 -9.00 -2.08 12.25
CA LEU A 39 -8.35 -0.96 11.56
C LEU A 39 -9.34 0.18 11.27
N ILE A 40 -10.57 -0.13 10.83
CA ILE A 40 -11.57 0.92 10.61
C ILE A 40 -11.92 1.64 11.92
N ALA A 41 -12.15 0.89 13.00
CA ALA A 41 -12.64 1.43 14.27
C ALA A 41 -11.56 2.16 15.09
N GLU A 42 -10.32 1.68 15.06
CA GLU A 42 -9.22 2.15 15.90
C GLU A 42 -8.40 3.26 15.23
N THR A 43 -8.53 3.46 13.92
CA THR A 43 -7.74 4.46 13.16
C THR A 43 -8.40 5.83 13.14
N ALA A 44 -7.64 6.87 13.47
CA ALA A 44 -8.07 8.27 13.38
C ALA A 44 -8.03 8.77 11.92
N TRP A 45 -9.01 8.35 11.11
CA TRP A 45 -9.09 8.68 9.69
C TRP A 45 -9.19 10.18 9.42
N LYS A 46 -8.35 10.68 8.51
CA LYS A 46 -8.33 12.06 8.04
C LYS A 46 -8.74 12.12 6.56
N ALA A 47 -9.49 13.14 6.19
CA ALA A 47 -9.75 13.48 4.79
C ALA A 47 -8.82 14.63 4.41
N GLU A 48 -7.72 14.31 3.75
CA GLU A 48 -6.70 15.30 3.40
C GLU A 48 -7.07 16.05 2.11
N SER A 49 -6.63 17.30 2.02
CA SER A 49 -6.72 18.10 0.79
C SER A 49 -5.40 18.11 0.03
N ILE A 50 -5.44 17.94 -1.28
CA ILE A 50 -4.31 18.13 -2.19
C ILE A 50 -4.56 19.33 -3.10
N VAL A 51 -3.48 20.01 -3.49
CA VAL A 51 -3.56 21.08 -4.49
C VAL A 51 -3.25 20.50 -5.87
N LEU A 52 -4.25 20.50 -6.75
CA LEU A 52 -4.11 20.12 -8.16
C LEU A 52 -4.43 21.35 -9.00
N PHE A 53 -3.52 21.72 -9.92
CA PHE A 53 -3.69 22.89 -10.80
C PHE A 53 -4.05 24.19 -10.06
N GLY A 54 -3.47 24.39 -8.86
CA GLY A 54 -3.74 25.56 -8.02
C GLY A 54 -5.07 25.54 -7.26
N GLN A 55 -5.87 24.48 -7.38
CA GLN A 55 -7.13 24.29 -6.66
C GLN A 55 -7.01 23.20 -5.59
N SER A 56 -7.59 23.45 -4.42
CA SER A 56 -7.63 22.47 -3.33
C SER A 56 -8.77 21.49 -3.54
N HIS A 57 -8.46 20.20 -3.54
CA HIS A 57 -9.41 19.10 -3.67
C HIS A 57 -9.21 18.10 -2.55
N LEU A 58 -10.30 17.57 -1.99
CA LEU A 58 -10.20 16.44 -1.08
C LEU A 58 -9.68 15.21 -1.83
N GLN A 59 -8.74 14.50 -1.21
CA GLN A 59 -8.31 13.21 -1.70
C GLN A 59 -9.52 12.26 -1.73
N PRO A 60 -9.71 11.48 -2.81
CA PRO A 60 -10.81 10.53 -2.91
C PRO A 60 -10.44 9.24 -2.15
N ARG A 61 -10.13 9.37 -0.85
CA ARG A 61 -9.87 8.31 0.14
C ARG A 61 -9.69 8.96 1.52
N LEU A 62 -9.78 8.17 2.58
CA LEU A 62 -9.32 8.58 3.90
C LEU A 62 -7.91 8.07 4.15
N THR A 63 -7.10 8.82 4.87
CA THR A 63 -5.72 8.46 5.21
C THR A 63 -5.49 8.52 6.71
N ALA A 64 -4.54 7.73 7.18
CA ALA A 64 -3.93 7.88 8.49
C ALA A 64 -2.48 7.44 8.37
N TRP A 65 -1.60 8.11 9.08
CA TRP A 65 -0.18 7.86 8.97
C TRP A 65 0.40 7.59 10.35
N HIS A 66 1.12 6.47 10.48
CA HIS A 66 1.80 6.06 11.69
C HIS A 66 3.28 5.81 11.40
N GLY A 67 4.16 6.07 12.35
CA GLY A 67 5.59 5.93 12.16
C GLY A 67 6.42 6.55 13.26
N ASP A 68 7.73 6.31 13.20
CA ASP A 68 8.69 6.75 14.23
C ASP A 68 9.34 8.09 13.90
N ARG A 69 9.18 8.57 12.66
CA ARG A 69 9.85 9.76 12.13
C ARG A 69 8.86 10.70 11.45
N ARG A 70 9.03 11.99 11.67
CA ARG A 70 8.38 13.06 10.89
C ARG A 70 8.85 13.00 9.45
N TYR A 71 7.94 13.29 8.52
CA TYR A 71 8.18 13.23 7.07
C TYR A 71 7.26 14.19 6.33
N THR A 72 7.70 14.61 5.15
CA THR A 72 6.96 15.53 4.27
C THR A 72 6.32 14.78 3.10
N TYR A 73 5.01 14.51 3.17
CA TYR A 73 4.26 13.91 2.05
C TYR A 73 3.63 15.00 1.18
N SER A 74 3.92 15.02 -0.12
CA SER A 74 3.32 15.97 -1.07
C SER A 74 3.42 17.46 -0.63
N GLY A 75 4.50 17.83 0.07
CA GLY A 75 4.74 19.19 0.58
C GLY A 75 4.09 19.51 1.94
N LEU A 76 3.40 18.56 2.57
CA LEU A 76 2.85 18.68 3.92
C LEU A 76 3.77 17.95 4.91
N THR A 77 4.41 18.69 5.82
CA THR A 77 5.06 18.08 6.99
C THR A 77 3.98 17.61 7.94
N LEU A 78 3.86 16.29 8.10
CA LEU A 78 2.91 15.69 9.02
C LEU A 78 3.69 15.14 10.23
N ASP A 79 3.05 15.14 11.39
CA ASP A 79 3.47 14.33 12.53
C ASP A 79 2.80 12.96 12.39
N PRO A 80 3.57 11.85 12.34
CA PRO A 80 2.94 10.54 12.35
C PRO A 80 2.27 10.30 13.70
N GLU A 81 1.14 9.60 13.68
CA GLU A 81 0.56 9.04 14.88
C GLU A 81 1.45 7.90 15.40
N PRO A 82 1.50 7.63 16.72
CA PRO A 82 2.27 6.52 17.26
C PRO A 82 1.71 5.18 16.75
N TRP A 83 2.58 4.19 16.56
CA TRP A 83 2.16 2.83 16.22
C TRP A 83 1.14 2.28 17.23
N THR A 84 0.05 1.71 16.73
CA THR A 84 -0.89 0.96 17.58
C THR A 84 -0.38 -0.49 17.78
N PRO A 85 -0.83 -1.21 18.83
CA PRO A 85 -0.46 -2.62 19.00
C PRO A 85 -0.84 -3.50 17.80
N LEU A 86 -1.97 -3.22 17.15
CA LEU A 86 -2.41 -3.91 15.94
C LEU A 86 -1.45 -3.63 14.78
N LEU A 87 -1.14 -2.36 14.50
CA LEU A 87 -0.23 -1.98 13.42
C LEU A 87 1.19 -2.50 13.65
N SER A 88 1.65 -2.56 14.90
CA SER A 88 2.95 -3.13 15.27
C SER A 88 3.00 -4.62 14.92
N THR A 89 1.97 -5.38 15.31
CA THR A 89 1.87 -6.82 15.00
C THR A 89 1.84 -7.09 13.49
N ILE A 90 1.09 -6.28 12.74
CA ILE A 90 1.04 -6.37 11.27
C ILE A 90 2.40 -6.00 10.67
N GLY A 91 3.04 -4.92 11.15
CA GLY A 91 4.37 -4.48 10.73
C GLY A 91 5.40 -5.58 10.92
N ASP A 92 5.45 -6.22 12.09
CA ASP A 92 6.34 -7.36 12.37
C ASP A 92 6.13 -8.52 11.40
N ALA A 93 4.87 -8.79 11.01
CA ALA A 93 4.57 -9.83 10.03
C ALA A 93 5.05 -9.45 8.63
N VAL A 94 4.82 -8.21 8.21
CA VAL A 94 5.32 -7.70 6.93
C VAL A 94 6.84 -7.74 6.87
N GLN A 95 7.53 -7.27 7.91
CA GLN A 95 9.00 -7.31 7.98
C GLN A 95 9.54 -8.73 7.88
N ARG A 96 8.92 -9.69 8.59
CA ARG A 96 9.32 -11.11 8.55
C ARG A 96 9.19 -11.72 7.16
N GLU A 97 8.06 -11.51 6.47
CA GLU A 97 7.82 -12.12 5.16
C GLU A 97 8.60 -11.44 4.03
N THR A 98 8.93 -10.17 4.19
CA THR A 98 9.69 -9.39 3.18
C THR A 98 11.19 -9.41 3.40
N GLY A 99 11.65 -9.66 4.64
CA GLY A 99 13.05 -9.51 5.03
C GLY A 99 13.54 -8.05 4.97
N ARG A 100 12.64 -7.08 5.09
CA ARG A 100 12.93 -5.64 5.05
C ARG A 100 12.43 -4.95 6.32
N ASP A 101 13.13 -3.91 6.74
CA ASP A 101 12.70 -3.07 7.86
C ASP A 101 11.77 -1.95 7.37
N PHE A 102 10.78 -1.60 8.19
CA PHE A 102 9.85 -0.49 7.93
C PHE A 102 9.62 0.29 9.22
N ASN A 103 9.66 1.62 9.15
CA ASN A 103 9.47 2.51 10.31
C ASN A 103 8.30 3.48 10.12
N SER A 104 7.52 3.27 9.05
CA SER A 104 6.41 4.12 8.63
C SER A 104 5.34 3.31 7.91
N VAL A 105 4.07 3.60 8.17
CA VAL A 105 2.93 3.01 7.46
C VAL A 105 1.86 4.06 7.16
N LEU A 106 1.54 4.21 5.87
CA LEU A 106 0.41 5.03 5.41
C LEU A 106 -0.80 4.13 5.16
N LEU A 107 -1.85 4.31 5.95
CA LEU A 107 -3.14 3.68 5.76
C LEU A 107 -3.96 4.48 4.74
N ASN A 108 -4.55 3.77 3.78
CA ASN A 108 -5.46 4.34 2.79
C ASN A 108 -6.77 3.55 2.83
N TYR A 109 -7.87 4.24 3.16
CA TYR A 109 -9.21 3.67 3.13
C TYR A 109 -10.01 4.19 1.94
N TYR A 110 -10.27 3.29 0.99
CA TYR A 110 -11.13 3.51 -0.17
C TYR A 110 -12.52 3.01 0.18
N ARG A 111 -13.44 3.93 0.48
CA ARG A 111 -14.74 3.63 1.07
C ARG A 111 -15.70 2.91 0.12
N ASN A 112 -15.58 3.20 -1.18
CA ASN A 112 -16.44 2.65 -2.24
C ASN A 112 -15.79 2.83 -3.62
N GLU A 113 -16.49 2.51 -4.70
CA GLU A 113 -16.01 2.53 -6.08
C GLU A 113 -15.51 3.90 -6.57
N ARG A 114 -15.90 5.00 -5.91
CA ARG A 114 -15.56 6.37 -6.28
C ARG A 114 -14.23 6.85 -5.72
N ASP A 115 -13.71 6.16 -4.70
CA ASP A 115 -12.40 6.42 -4.13
C ASP A 115 -11.29 5.81 -5.02
N SER A 116 -10.18 6.51 -5.16
CA SER A 116 -9.11 6.19 -6.14
C SER A 116 -7.74 6.74 -5.73
N MET A 117 -6.71 6.32 -6.44
CA MET A 117 -5.36 6.87 -6.34
C MET A 117 -4.81 7.08 -7.75
N GLY A 118 -4.41 8.31 -8.09
CA GLY A 118 -3.80 8.63 -9.37
C GLY A 118 -2.48 7.88 -9.59
N MET A 119 -2.04 7.80 -10.84
CA MET A 119 -0.75 7.18 -11.17
C MET A 119 0.40 8.02 -10.60
N HIS A 120 1.21 7.43 -9.72
CA HIS A 120 2.34 8.08 -9.04
C HIS A 120 3.47 7.07 -8.82
N SER A 121 4.63 7.54 -8.35
CA SER A 121 5.69 6.70 -7.80
C SER A 121 5.94 7.14 -6.36
N ASP A 122 6.40 6.21 -5.52
CA ASP A 122 6.90 6.54 -4.19
C ASP A 122 8.40 6.90 -4.33
N ASP A 123 8.70 8.05 -4.93
CA ASP A 123 10.05 8.51 -5.29
C ASP A 123 10.55 9.70 -4.46
N GLU A 124 10.01 9.86 -3.27
CA GLU A 124 10.39 10.96 -2.39
C GLU A 124 11.78 10.76 -1.78
N ALA A 125 12.55 11.84 -1.69
CA ALA A 125 13.97 11.80 -1.31
C ALA A 125 14.24 11.15 0.05
N GLU A 126 13.32 11.31 1.01
CA GLU A 126 13.44 10.74 2.37
C GLU A 126 13.22 9.21 2.42
N LEU A 127 12.86 8.58 1.30
CA LEU A 127 12.79 7.11 1.16
C LEU A 127 14.12 6.51 0.64
N GLY A 128 15.06 7.34 0.22
CA GLY A 128 16.31 6.91 -0.42
C GLY A 128 16.15 6.51 -1.89
N PRO A 129 17.23 6.06 -2.56
CA PRO A 129 17.26 5.90 -4.01
C PRO A 129 16.52 4.65 -4.55
N GLU A 130 16.42 3.59 -3.74
CA GLU A 130 15.80 2.31 -4.13
C GLU A 130 14.92 1.79 -2.98
N PRO A 131 13.82 2.49 -2.67
CA PRO A 131 13.02 2.16 -1.50
C PRO A 131 12.29 0.83 -1.67
N ALA A 132 12.23 0.06 -0.59
CA ALA A 132 11.31 -1.06 -0.45
C ALA A 132 9.96 -0.53 0.05
N ILE A 133 8.89 -0.87 -0.68
CA ILE A 133 7.51 -0.49 -0.37
C ILE A 133 6.68 -1.77 -0.26
N ALA A 134 6.19 -2.06 0.94
CA ALA A 134 5.30 -3.19 1.18
C ALA A 134 3.84 -2.70 1.27
N SER A 135 2.97 -3.26 0.43
CA SER A 135 1.56 -2.88 0.31
C SER A 135 0.68 -4.06 0.70
N LEU A 136 0.05 -3.97 1.87
CA LEU A 136 -0.85 -4.98 2.41
C LEU A 136 -2.31 -4.53 2.23
N THR A 137 -3.15 -5.38 1.63
CA THR A 137 -4.54 -5.07 1.33
C THR A 137 -5.51 -5.84 2.22
N PHE A 138 -6.58 -5.19 2.68
CA PHE A 138 -7.73 -5.82 3.33
C PHE A 138 -9.05 -5.37 2.71
N GLY A 139 -10.06 -6.23 2.73
CA GLY A 139 -11.39 -5.97 2.21
C GLY A 139 -11.51 -6.18 0.70
N THR A 140 -12.19 -5.26 0.02
CA THR A 140 -12.60 -5.46 -1.38
C THR A 140 -11.40 -5.47 -2.34
N GLU A 141 -11.31 -6.52 -3.16
CA GLU A 141 -10.30 -6.62 -4.21
C GLU A 141 -10.38 -5.45 -5.19
N ARG A 142 -9.22 -4.89 -5.55
CA ARG A 142 -9.10 -3.93 -6.65
C ARG A 142 -7.87 -4.18 -7.50
N VAL A 143 -7.98 -3.81 -8.78
CA VAL A 143 -6.88 -3.92 -9.74
C VAL A 143 -5.90 -2.79 -9.53
N PHE A 144 -4.75 -3.12 -8.95
CA PHE A 144 -3.57 -2.27 -8.89
C PHE A 144 -2.91 -2.23 -10.27
N ILE A 145 -2.65 -1.03 -10.78
CA ILE A 145 -2.12 -0.82 -12.12
C ILE A 145 -0.72 -0.28 -11.98
N LEU A 146 0.24 -0.92 -12.64
CA LEU A 146 1.60 -0.42 -12.87
C LEU A 146 1.71 0.01 -14.33
N ARG A 147 2.31 1.18 -14.58
CA ARG A 147 2.62 1.70 -15.91
C ARG A 147 4.07 2.11 -16.01
N HIS A 148 4.82 1.51 -16.92
CA HIS A 148 6.21 1.85 -17.14
C HIS A 148 6.32 3.28 -17.71
N LYS A 149 7.15 4.13 -17.10
CA LYS A 149 7.29 5.56 -17.43
C LYS A 149 7.80 5.80 -18.86
N ARG A 150 8.71 4.95 -19.33
CA ARG A 150 9.30 5.04 -20.69
C ARG A 150 8.52 4.32 -21.78
N THR A 151 8.30 3.01 -21.62
CA THR A 151 7.66 2.16 -22.65
C THR A 151 6.13 2.27 -22.66
N GLY A 152 5.50 2.76 -21.59
CA GLY A 152 4.06 2.75 -21.42
C GLY A 152 3.45 1.36 -21.14
N GLU A 153 4.29 0.34 -20.95
CA GLU A 153 3.85 -1.02 -20.62
C GLU A 153 2.93 -1.02 -19.40
N LEU A 154 1.84 -1.77 -19.47
CA LEU A 154 0.87 -1.89 -18.40
C LEU A 154 0.92 -3.29 -17.77
N LYS A 155 1.06 -3.32 -16.45
CA LYS A 155 0.85 -4.52 -15.65
C LYS A 155 -0.31 -4.30 -14.69
N LYS A 156 -1.22 -5.27 -14.61
CA LYS A 156 -2.43 -5.20 -13.78
C LYS A 156 -2.43 -6.36 -12.81
N LEU A 157 -2.59 -6.07 -11.53
CA LEU A 157 -2.58 -7.05 -10.45
C LEU A 157 -3.83 -6.87 -9.60
N PRO A 158 -4.76 -7.83 -9.58
CA PRO A 158 -5.81 -7.85 -8.57
C PRO A 158 -5.18 -8.05 -7.20
N LEU A 159 -5.39 -7.10 -6.28
CA LEU A 159 -4.95 -7.20 -4.89
C LEU A 159 -6.17 -7.45 -4.01
N GLY A 160 -6.29 -8.68 -3.54
CA GLY A 160 -7.39 -9.17 -2.72
C GLY A 160 -7.14 -9.01 -1.21
N ASP A 161 -8.14 -9.44 -0.44
CA ASP A 161 -8.08 -9.44 1.03
C ASP A 161 -6.94 -10.30 1.56
N GLY A 162 -6.10 -9.74 2.42
CA GLY A 162 -4.91 -10.37 3.00
C GLY A 162 -3.67 -10.34 2.12
N SER A 163 -3.76 -9.86 0.87
CA SER A 163 -2.63 -9.90 -0.06
C SER A 163 -1.55 -8.88 0.25
N LEU A 164 -0.29 -9.31 0.13
CA LEU A 164 0.91 -8.49 0.30
C LEU A 164 1.66 -8.37 -1.04
N LEU A 165 1.92 -7.14 -1.45
CA LEU A 165 2.74 -6.79 -2.61
C LEU A 165 3.99 -6.05 -2.15
N LEU A 166 5.18 -6.53 -2.50
CA LEU A 166 6.44 -5.84 -2.27
C LEU A 166 6.95 -5.25 -3.58
N MET A 167 7.20 -3.95 -3.61
CA MET A 167 7.89 -3.24 -4.69
C MET A 167 9.26 -2.79 -4.18
N ALA A 168 10.35 -3.11 -4.87
CA ALA A 168 11.70 -2.72 -4.45
C ALA A 168 12.62 -2.40 -5.63
N GLY A 169 13.90 -2.19 -5.35
CA GLY A 169 14.92 -1.85 -6.34
C GLY A 169 14.55 -0.57 -7.09
N THR A 170 14.67 -0.62 -8.41
CA THR A 170 14.41 0.53 -9.28
C THR A 170 12.93 0.73 -9.64
N THR A 171 12.00 -0.01 -9.02
CA THR A 171 10.57 0.04 -9.37
C THR A 171 10.01 1.46 -9.34
N GLN A 172 10.27 2.23 -8.28
CA GLN A 172 9.74 3.60 -8.16
C GLN A 172 10.38 4.56 -9.17
N GLN A 173 11.56 4.24 -9.68
CA GLN A 173 12.24 5.03 -10.72
C GLN A 173 11.56 4.84 -12.07
N PHE A 174 11.20 3.60 -12.44
CA PHE A 174 10.72 3.26 -13.79
C PHE A 174 9.21 3.07 -13.91
N TRP A 175 8.50 2.83 -12.81
CA TRP A 175 7.07 2.50 -12.84
C TRP A 175 6.25 3.51 -12.05
N LEU A 176 5.15 3.96 -12.66
CA LEU A 176 4.05 4.58 -11.96
C LEU A 176 3.09 3.49 -11.50
N HIS A 177 2.36 3.72 -10.42
CA HIS A 177 1.30 2.84 -9.97
C HIS A 177 0.07 3.60 -9.44
N GLY A 178 -1.09 2.95 -9.45
CA GLY A 178 -2.33 3.58 -9.04
C GLY A 178 -3.54 2.64 -9.00
N LEU A 179 -4.66 3.21 -8.56
CA LEU A 179 -5.94 2.53 -8.41
C LEU A 179 -7.05 3.40 -9.03
N ASN A 180 -7.67 2.89 -10.09
CA ASN A 180 -8.76 3.60 -10.76
C ASN A 180 -10.08 3.49 -9.99
N LYS A 181 -10.97 4.47 -10.24
CA LYS A 181 -12.38 4.35 -9.89
C LYS A 181 -13.02 3.19 -10.65
N SER A 182 -14.08 2.63 -10.08
CA SER A 182 -14.90 1.61 -10.73
C SER A 182 -16.28 2.17 -11.07
N SER A 183 -16.84 1.74 -12.19
CA SER A 183 -18.26 1.99 -12.53
C SER A 183 -19.21 1.00 -11.88
N ARG A 184 -18.69 -0.15 -11.41
CA ARG A 184 -19.43 -1.13 -10.62
C ARG A 184 -19.35 -0.76 -9.14
N PRO A 185 -20.45 -0.92 -8.37
CA PRO A 185 -20.40 -0.77 -6.91
C PRO A 185 -19.34 -1.69 -6.30
N LEU A 186 -18.54 -1.15 -5.38
CA LEU A 186 -17.50 -1.89 -4.65
C LEU A 186 -17.62 -1.59 -3.16
N GLY A 187 -17.29 -2.59 -2.34
CA GLY A 187 -17.14 -2.39 -0.91
C GLY A 187 -15.88 -1.60 -0.56
N GLY A 188 -15.70 -1.41 0.76
CA GLY A 188 -14.53 -0.77 1.31
C GLY A 188 -13.26 -1.60 1.09
N ARG A 189 -12.14 -0.91 0.85
CA ARG A 189 -10.80 -1.47 0.73
C ARG A 189 -9.84 -0.68 1.61
N LEU A 190 -9.09 -1.38 2.45
CA LEU A 190 -7.98 -0.83 3.21
C LEU A 190 -6.65 -1.24 2.58
N ASN A 191 -5.69 -0.32 2.59
CA ASN A 191 -4.33 -0.56 2.13
C ASN A 191 -3.34 0.05 3.12
N LEU A 192 -2.42 -0.76 3.62
CA LEU A 192 -1.32 -0.35 4.48
C LEU A 192 -0.05 -0.32 3.62
N THR A 193 0.49 0.87 3.38
CA THR A 193 1.73 1.05 2.64
C THR A 193 2.88 1.30 3.61
N PHE A 194 3.69 0.28 3.85
CA PHE A 194 4.85 0.31 4.71
C PHE A 194 6.09 0.81 3.96
N ARG A 195 6.86 1.67 4.62
CA ARG A 195 8.07 2.30 4.08
C ARG A 195 9.15 2.42 5.16
N TYR A 196 10.39 2.57 4.71
CA TYR A 196 11.51 2.96 5.57
C TYR A 196 11.92 4.39 5.21
N ILE A 197 11.79 5.31 6.16
CA ILE A 197 12.24 6.69 6.05
C ILE A 197 13.66 6.78 6.60
N VAL A 198 14.60 7.30 5.80
CA VAL A 198 16.04 7.36 6.13
C VAL A 198 16.42 8.43 7.15
#